data_AF-A0A382AZB3-F1
#
_entry.id   AF-A0A382AZB3-F1
#
_cell.length_a   1.000
_cell.length_b   1.000
_cell.length_c   1.000
_cell.angle_alpha   90.00
_cell.angle_beta   90.00
_cell.angle_gamma   90.00
#
_symmetry.space_group_name_H-M   'P 1'
#
loop_
_entity.id
_entity.type
_entity.pdbx_description
1 polymer ?
#
loop_
_entity_poly.entity_id
_entity_poly.type
_entity_poly.pdbx_seq_one_letter_code
_entity_poly.pdbx_strand_id
1 'polypeptide(L)' 'VKRLLYCLTVIFALALQSVTAAKPNILFIMVDDLGKDWISCYGADEIDTPNIDRLAKGGLKFHNAWS' A
#
# COMPACT_ATOMS: atom_id res chain seq x y z
N VAL A 1 -29.85 39.10 3.37
CA VAL A 1 -30.08 37.88 4.18
C VAL A 1 -30.31 36.63 3.33
N LYS A 2 -31.36 36.55 2.49
CA LYS A 2 -31.65 35.36 1.65
C LYS A 2 -30.51 34.92 0.72
N ARG A 3 -29.84 35.88 0.04
CA ARG A 3 -28.69 35.59 -0.84
C ARG A 3 -27.48 35.02 -0.08
N LEU A 4 -27.25 35.50 1.15
CA LEU A 4 -26.18 35.02 2.02
C LEU A 4 -26.48 33.60 2.52
N LEU A 5 -27.74 33.32 2.86
CA LEU A 5 -28.20 32.00 3.26
C LEU A 5 -28.06 30.97 2.12
N TYR A 6 -28.37 31.37 0.88
CA TYR A 6 -28.14 30.54 -0.31
C TYR A 6 -26.65 30.27 -0.59
N CYS A 7 -25.76 31.25 -0.34
CA CYS A 7 -24.33 31.01 -0.49
C CYS A 7 -23.81 30.03 0.58
N LEU A 8 -24.28 30.16 1.82
CA LEU A 8 -23.87 29.25 2.90
C LEU A 8 -24.31 27.80 2.64
N THR A 9 -25.52 27.58 2.13
CA THR A 9 -26.00 26.23 1.81
C THR A 9 -25.24 25.61 0.64
N VAL A 10 -24.88 26.39 -0.38
CA VAL A 10 -24.06 25.90 -1.50
C VAL A 10 -22.64 25.55 -1.05
N ILE A 11 -22.02 26.37 -0.21
CA ILE A 11 -20.67 26.10 0.35
C ILE A 11 -20.68 24.84 1.21
N PHE A 12 -21.71 24.66 2.05
CA PHE A 12 -21.85 23.47 2.89
C PHE A 12 -22.03 22.19 2.05
N ALA A 13 -22.80 22.24 0.96
CA ALA A 13 -22.98 21.10 0.07
C ALA A 13 -21.71 20.71 -0.69
N LEU A 14 -20.87 21.69 -1.06
CA LEU A 14 -19.57 21.43 -1.70
C LEU A 14 -18.55 20.82 -0.72
N ALA A 15 -18.63 21.16 0.56
CA ALA A 15 -17.77 20.59 1.60
C ALA A 15 -18.10 19.12 1.93
N LEU A 16 -19.28 18.63 1.55
CA LEU A 16 -19.74 17.26 1.80
C LEU A 16 -19.35 16.26 0.70
N GLN A 17 -18.57 16.65 -0.30
CA GLN A 17 -18.09 15.69 -1.29
C GLN A 17 -17.11 14.72 -0.64
N SER A 18 -17.51 13.44 -0.52
CA SER A 18 -16.59 12.40 -0.08
C SER A 18 -15.68 12.02 -1.25
N VAL A 19 -14.38 12.05 -1.01
CA VAL A 19 -13.41 11.44 -1.92
C VAL A 19 -13.53 9.94 -1.74
N THR A 20 -14.20 9.27 -2.68
CA THR A 20 -14.19 7.81 -2.74
C THR A 20 -12.79 7.34 -3.06
N ALA A 21 -12.13 6.68 -2.12
CA ALA A 21 -10.83 6.09 -2.37
C ALA A 21 -10.98 4.98 -3.42
N ALA A 22 -10.14 5.00 -4.45
CA ALA A 22 -10.12 3.93 -5.43
C ALA A 22 -9.86 2.59 -4.73
N LYS A 23 -10.65 1.56 -5.08
CA LYS A 23 -10.45 0.22 -4.54
C LYS A 23 -9.08 -0.30 -5.00
N PRO A 24 -8.18 -0.72 -4.08
CA PRO A 24 -6.88 -1.23 -4.47
C PRO A 24 -7.00 -2.61 -5.13
N ASN A 25 -6.08 -2.91 -6.03
CA ASN A 25 -5.86 -4.27 -6.53
C ASN A 25 -4.95 -5.01 -5.54
N ILE A 26 -5.30 -6.25 -5.20
CA ILE A 26 -4.50 -7.10 -4.30
C ILE A 26 -3.90 -8.23 -5.12
N LEU A 27 -2.57 -8.28 -5.18
CA LEU A 27 -1.82 -9.38 -5.77
C LEU A 27 -1.15 -10.17 -4.66
N PHE A 28 -1.52 -11.45 -4.50
CA PHE A 28 -0.90 -12.37 -3.55
C PHE A 28 0.02 -13.33 -4.30
N ILE A 29 1.30 -13.33 -3.93
CA ILE A 29 2.34 -14.18 -4.53
C ILE A 29 2.81 -15.15 -3.45
N MET A 30 2.66 -16.44 -3.71
CA MET A 30 3.15 -17.53 -2.87
C MET A 30 4.25 -18.27 -3.63
N VAL A 31 5.31 -18.66 -2.93
CA VAL A 31 6.40 -19.47 -3.49
C VAL A 31 6.49 -20.75 -2.68
N ASP A 32 6.62 -21.88 -3.36
CA ASP A 32 6.74 -23.20 -2.74
C ASP A 32 8.18 -23.46 -2.28
N ASP A 33 8.33 -24.06 -1.10
CA ASP A 33 9.61 -24.46 -0.49
C ASP A 33 10.74 -23.38 -0.46
N LEU A 34 10.38 -22.09 -0.46
CA LEU A 34 11.35 -21.01 -0.43
C LEU A 34 11.76 -20.65 1.01
N GLY A 35 13.03 -20.90 1.34
CA GLY A 35 13.65 -20.45 2.59
C GLY A 35 13.97 -18.95 2.59
N LYS A 36 13.85 -18.32 3.76
CA LYS A 36 14.22 -16.89 3.97
C LYS A 36 15.67 -16.59 3.58
N ASP A 37 16.57 -17.53 3.86
CA ASP A 37 18.01 -17.35 3.67
C ASP A 37 18.43 -17.37 2.20
N TRP A 38 17.49 -17.58 1.27
CA TRP A 38 17.72 -17.56 -0.18
C TRP A 38 17.36 -16.22 -0.83
N ILE A 39 17.00 -15.23 -0.02
CA ILE A 39 16.55 -13.92 -0.49
C ILE A 39 17.56 -12.85 -0.06
N SER A 40 18.09 -12.08 -1.01
CA SER A 40 19.15 -11.10 -0.78
C SER A 40 18.81 -10.08 0.31
N CYS A 41 17.61 -9.50 0.33
CA CYS A 41 17.22 -8.57 1.39
C CYS A 41 17.08 -9.20 2.80
N TYR A 42 17.17 -10.52 2.93
CA TYR A 42 17.27 -11.22 4.22
C TYR A 42 18.68 -11.68 4.58
N GLY A 43 19.67 -11.46 3.71
CA GLY A 43 21.08 -11.76 3.97
C GLY A 43 21.66 -12.92 3.16
N ALA A 44 21.05 -13.30 2.04
CA ALA A 44 21.68 -14.25 1.13
C ALA A 44 22.94 -13.63 0.49
N ASP A 45 24.09 -14.28 0.62
CA ASP A 45 25.39 -13.74 0.16
C ASP A 45 25.62 -13.89 -1.34
N GLU A 46 25.11 -14.97 -1.96
CA GLU A 46 25.40 -15.33 -3.36
C GLU A 46 24.18 -15.26 -4.29
N ILE A 47 22.99 -14.92 -3.77
CA ILE A 47 21.73 -14.95 -4.53
C ILE A 47 21.16 -13.55 -4.66
N ASP A 48 21.12 -13.05 -5.90
CA ASP A 48 20.51 -11.76 -6.23
C ASP A 48 19.00 -11.88 -6.48
N THR A 49 18.19 -11.17 -5.68
CA THR A 49 16.73 -11.08 -5.86
C THR A 49 16.25 -9.63 -6.04
N PRO A 50 16.71 -8.90 -7.07
CA PRO A 50 16.54 -7.45 -7.18
C PRO A 50 15.08 -6.98 -7.23
N ASN A 51 14.17 -7.80 -7.76
CA ASN A 51 12.74 -7.50 -7.76
C ASN A 51 12.10 -7.63 -6.38
N ILE A 52 12.49 -8.65 -5.61
CA ILE A 52 12.02 -8.86 -4.23
C ILE A 52 12.59 -7.78 -3.32
N ASP A 53 13.87 -7.45 -3.49
CA ASP A 53 14.53 -6.38 -2.75
C ASP A 53 13.88 -5.02 -2.98
N ARG A 54 13.50 -4.73 -4.23
CA ARG A 54 12.76 -3.51 -4.57
C ARG A 54 11.39 -3.47 -3.90
N LEU A 55 10.67 -4.60 -3.84
CA LEU A 55 9.40 -4.69 -3.11
C LEU A 55 9.59 -4.46 -1.61
N ALA A 56 10.62 -5.08 -1.01
CA ALA A 56 10.93 -4.91 0.40
C ALA A 56 11.34 -3.47 0.75
N LYS A 57 12.13 -2.80 -0.11
CA LYS A 57 12.53 -1.40 0.06
C LYS A 57 11.36 -0.42 -0.09
N GLY A 58 10.42 -0.74 -0.98
CA GLY A 58 9.24 0.09 -1.23
C GLY A 58 8.05 -0.19 -0.32
N GLY A 59 8.16 -1.15 0.60
CA GLY A 59 7.05 -1.63 1.41
C GLY A 59 7.47 -2.05 2.82
N LEU A 60 6.81 -3.08 3.34
CA LEU A 60 7.09 -3.64 4.65
C LEU A 60 7.78 -5.00 4.51
N LYS A 61 8.87 -5.21 5.26
CA LYS A 61 9.59 -6.48 5.35
C LYS A 61 9.40 -7.07 6.74
N PHE A 62 8.92 -8.31 6.83
CA PHE A 62 8.71 -9.00 8.10
C PHE A 62 9.95 -9.80 8.48
N HIS A 63 10.53 -9.52 9.65
CA HIS A 63 11.70 -10.26 10.12
C HIS A 63 11.35 -11.60 10.80
N ASN A 64 10.13 -11.68 11.33
CA ASN A 64 9.59 -12.83 12.06
C ASN A 64 8.22 -13.21 11.47
N ALA A 65 8.23 -14.09 10.47
CA ALA A 65 7.03 -14.64 9.85
C ALA A 65 7.15 -16.17 9.86
N TRP A 66 6.13 -16.86 10.37
CA TRP A 66 6.08 -18.31 10.55
C TRP A 66 4.91 -18.87 9.73
N SER A 67 5.09 -20.06 9.15
CA SER A 67 4.04 -20.83 8.47
C SER A 67 3.46 -21.91 9.37
#